data_AF-A0A0L7LZZ4-F1
#
_entry.id   AF-A0A0L7LZZ4-F1
#
_cell.length_a   1.000
_cell.length_b   1.000
_cell.length_c   1.000
_cell.angle_alpha   90.00
_cell.angle_beta   90.00
_cell.angle_gamma   90.00
#
_symmetry.space_group_name_H-M   'P 1'
#
loop_
_entity.id
_entity.type
_entity.pdbx_description
1 polymer ?
#
loop_
_entity_poly.entity_id
_entity_poly.type
_entity_poly.pdbx_seq_one_letter_code
_entity_poly.pdbx_strand_id
1 'polypeptide(L)'
;MQSKRDCTFFTGIKPSGNIHLGNYIGCLHPIINVEATKKCSNNLSNKNESVIKLNKIILIADLHCLTKLSNIYSLKDKVIDSVKIIISLIIDMYKKKQSYVDVYINNVKLEDILQLIENKEPNKSNHNNENNNNNNLYEQIASHTSQFHNHIKTDNLGGDMNCVEFPSQECHNHKNKPIKQKHYFYIFKQSDIKLHTSLYYLINSFTSINMLNSHIHIKMGGHNKSVALFSYPSLMLADILLYKPTYLIIGQDQIKNMEIMKKLCRKINYHFSNVAKLPKIFFSKFYSEVMNLDGHKKMSKNHLLHHDKDTSKIIYLLDNKKTIENKIKKSKTDNYNILIYGQEDRKEINNLINIFFFFYYHQIKNKKYINRTCNNNENDNNENQNISKLSYIYDEHQLFINNQRTHNYLNDSTNNPNFSHYKQNNINPHFNQNIINKILHSYNNNYSKFKYDLSQLIYNHFITTKIYYNSFNTRHDLIHSILQNGKKCVHRRASQMYKVKHKDIITYYITYFYFFLT
;
A
#
# COMPACT_ATOMS: atom_id res chain seq x y z
N MET A 1 1.05 17.92 -25.09
CA MET A 1 2.12 17.94 -24.04
C MET A 1 1.77 17.06 -22.84
N GLN A 2 2.21 15.81 -22.87
CA GLN A 2 2.26 14.92 -21.70
C GLN A 2 3.73 14.60 -21.44
N SER A 3 4.41 15.44 -20.65
CA SER A 3 5.79 15.22 -20.23
C SER A 3 5.94 13.81 -19.64
N LYS A 4 7.10 13.18 -19.83
CA LYS A 4 7.57 11.97 -19.13
C LYS A 4 7.02 11.94 -17.69
N ARG A 5 5.87 11.29 -17.45
CA ARG A 5 5.18 11.43 -16.16
C ARG A 5 5.73 10.43 -15.18
N ASP A 6 6.46 10.94 -14.19
CA ASP A 6 6.71 10.23 -12.95
C ASP A 6 5.39 9.67 -12.40
N CYS A 7 5.34 8.34 -12.23
CA CYS A 7 4.13 7.66 -11.82
C CYS A 7 3.92 7.88 -10.31
N THR A 8 2.81 8.54 -9.94
CA THR A 8 2.49 8.80 -8.54
C THR A 8 1.39 7.87 -8.05
N PHE A 9 1.67 7.11 -7.00
CA PHE A 9 0.74 6.27 -6.29
C PHE A 9 0.35 6.92 -4.96
N PHE A 10 -0.89 6.77 -4.53
CA PHE A 10 -1.39 7.32 -3.27
C PHE A 10 -2.17 6.26 -2.49
N THR A 11 -1.98 6.23 -1.18
CA THR A 11 -2.83 5.49 -0.23
C THR A 11 -2.97 6.29 1.07
N GLY A 12 -4.12 6.16 1.71
CA GLY A 12 -4.37 6.67 3.06
C GLY A 12 -4.57 5.53 4.06
N ILE A 13 -4.03 5.66 5.27
CA ILE A 13 -4.14 4.64 6.33
C ILE A 13 -4.60 5.29 7.62
N LYS A 14 -5.70 4.78 8.20
CA LYS A 14 -6.23 5.27 9.48
C LYS A 14 -5.42 4.68 10.65
N PRO A 15 -4.83 5.50 11.53
CA PRO A 15 -4.14 5.07 12.75
C PRO A 15 -5.15 4.74 13.86
N SER A 16 -6.08 3.84 13.59
CA SER A 16 -7.20 3.49 14.50
C SER A 16 -6.92 2.32 15.45
N GLY A 17 -5.80 1.63 15.28
CA GLY A 17 -5.39 0.44 16.03
C GLY A 17 -4.36 -0.37 15.26
N ASN A 18 -3.96 -1.52 15.80
CA ASN A 18 -2.91 -2.37 15.23
C ASN A 18 -3.24 -2.78 13.78
N ILE A 19 -2.20 -2.76 12.94
CA ILE A 19 -2.32 -3.13 11.53
C ILE A 19 -2.46 -4.65 11.44
N HIS A 20 -3.51 -5.11 10.75
CA HIS A 20 -3.81 -6.54 10.56
C HIS A 20 -3.57 -6.98 9.11
N LEU A 21 -3.62 -8.29 8.85
CA LEU A 21 -3.34 -8.86 7.52
C LEU A 21 -4.18 -8.24 6.40
N GLY A 22 -5.47 -7.98 6.66
CA GLY A 22 -6.32 -7.28 5.69
C GLY A 22 -5.83 -5.88 5.28
N ASN A 23 -5.30 -5.08 6.21
CA ASN A 23 -4.70 -3.78 5.85
C ASN A 23 -3.41 -3.97 5.03
N TYR A 24 -2.63 -5.00 5.40
CA TYR A 24 -1.39 -5.32 4.71
C TYR A 24 -1.64 -5.73 3.26
N ILE A 25 -2.39 -6.81 3.05
CA ILE A 25 -2.63 -7.40 1.72
C ILE A 25 -3.39 -6.42 0.81
N GLY A 26 -4.37 -5.69 1.35
CA GLY A 26 -5.22 -4.80 0.58
C GLY A 26 -4.56 -3.49 0.15
N CYS A 27 -3.75 -2.86 1.01
CA CYS A 27 -3.24 -1.51 0.76
C CYS A 27 -1.71 -1.39 0.87
N LEU A 28 -1.12 -1.82 2.00
CA LEU A 28 0.32 -1.60 2.26
C LEU A 28 1.22 -2.44 1.36
N HIS A 29 0.88 -3.70 1.15
CA HIS A 29 1.66 -4.58 0.31
C HIS A 29 1.72 -4.07 -1.14
N PRO A 30 0.61 -3.70 -1.81
CA PRO A 30 0.63 -3.10 -3.13
C PRO A 30 1.44 -1.80 -3.22
N ILE A 31 1.25 -0.83 -2.32
CA ILE A 31 1.98 0.45 -2.40
C ILE A 31 3.50 0.24 -2.20
N ILE A 32 3.88 -0.65 -1.28
CA ILE A 32 5.29 -0.92 -0.98
C ILE A 32 5.93 -1.68 -2.14
N ASN A 33 5.26 -2.69 -2.69
CA ASN A 33 5.83 -3.60 -3.67
C ASN A 33 5.53 -3.28 -5.14
N VAL A 34 4.80 -2.21 -5.46
CA VAL A 34 4.62 -1.79 -6.85
C VAL A 34 5.97 -1.39 -7.45
N GLU A 35 6.23 -1.91 -8.64
CA GLU A 35 7.48 -1.80 -9.39
C GLU A 35 7.18 -1.52 -10.86
N ALA A 36 8.14 -0.93 -11.56
CA ALA A 36 8.05 -0.74 -13.00
C ALA A 36 8.23 -2.08 -13.75
N THR A 37 7.52 -2.26 -14.87
CA THR A 37 7.63 -3.45 -15.74
C THR A 37 8.22 -3.07 -17.10
N LYS A 38 8.84 -4.03 -17.81
CA LYS A 38 9.45 -3.79 -19.14
C LYS A 38 8.45 -3.30 -20.20
N LYS A 39 7.17 -3.67 -20.11
CA LYS A 39 6.12 -3.09 -20.99
C LYS A 39 6.03 -1.57 -20.84
N CYS A 40 6.32 -1.03 -19.66
CA CYS A 40 6.38 0.41 -19.43
C CYS A 40 7.64 1.07 -20.02
N SER A 41 8.75 0.33 -20.22
CA SER A 41 10.01 0.88 -20.75
C SER A 41 10.06 0.93 -22.28
N ASN A 42 9.30 0.07 -22.98
CA ASN A 42 9.31 0.04 -24.44
C ASN A 42 8.75 1.33 -25.09
N ASN A 43 7.95 2.10 -24.34
CA ASN A 43 7.48 3.43 -24.77
C ASN A 43 8.45 4.57 -24.37
N LEU A 44 9.57 4.26 -23.73
CA LEU A 44 10.67 5.20 -23.43
C LEU A 44 11.85 5.00 -24.39
N SER A 45 11.56 4.79 -25.68
CA SER A 45 12.58 4.76 -26.74
C SER A 45 13.17 6.15 -26.95
N ASN A 46 14.03 6.59 -26.05
CA ASN A 46 15.08 7.56 -26.34
C ASN A 46 16.28 7.29 -25.43
N LYS A 47 17.40 7.01 -26.09
CA LYS A 47 18.70 6.58 -25.60
C LYS A 47 19.12 7.34 -24.33
N ASN A 48 19.28 6.57 -23.25
CA ASN A 48 20.13 6.72 -22.05
C ASN A 48 19.44 5.94 -20.93
N GLU A 49 20.17 5.10 -20.18
CA GLU A 49 19.65 4.23 -19.11
C GLU A 49 18.73 5.00 -18.14
N SER A 50 17.44 5.06 -18.45
CA SER A 50 16.51 5.92 -17.72
C SER A 50 16.07 5.18 -16.46
N VAL A 51 16.74 5.46 -15.34
CA VAL A 51 16.32 4.98 -14.02
C VAL A 51 14.88 5.42 -13.77
N ILE A 52 13.99 4.46 -13.59
CA ILE A 52 12.55 4.74 -13.44
C ILE A 52 12.29 5.25 -12.04
N LYS A 53 11.64 6.42 -11.93
CA LYS A 53 11.21 7.01 -10.65
C LYS A 53 9.76 6.65 -10.35
N LEU A 54 9.52 6.09 -9.16
CA LEU A 54 8.18 5.80 -8.65
C LEU A 54 7.93 6.66 -7.40
N ASN A 55 6.92 7.52 -7.46
CA ASN A 55 6.51 8.34 -6.33
C ASN A 55 5.36 7.66 -5.59
N LYS A 56 5.48 7.47 -4.27
CA LYS A 56 4.55 6.71 -3.44
C LYS A 56 4.18 7.55 -2.23
N ILE A 57 2.95 8.04 -2.20
CA ILE A 57 2.43 8.86 -1.11
C ILE A 57 1.65 7.97 -0.13
N ILE A 58 2.06 8.00 1.14
CA ILE A 58 1.41 7.28 2.24
C ILE A 58 0.96 8.31 3.27
N LEU A 59 -0.34 8.60 3.27
CA LEU A 59 -0.98 9.52 4.20
C LEU A 59 -1.38 8.80 5.49
N ILE A 60 -0.87 9.24 6.64
CA ILE A 60 -1.37 8.83 7.95
C ILE A 60 -2.61 9.67 8.27
N ALA A 61 -3.78 9.08 8.03
CA ALA A 61 -5.09 9.72 8.02
C ALA A 61 -5.68 9.85 9.44
N ASP A 62 -5.04 10.65 10.29
CA ASP A 62 -5.44 10.85 11.69
C ASP A 62 -6.75 11.62 11.85
N LEU A 63 -7.06 12.61 11.00
CA LEU A 63 -8.36 13.29 11.00
C LEU A 63 -9.51 12.31 10.68
N HIS A 64 -9.29 11.38 9.76
CA HIS A 64 -10.26 10.31 9.48
C HIS A 64 -10.48 9.35 10.66
N CYS A 65 -9.53 9.26 11.59
CA CYS A 65 -9.66 8.48 12.82
C CYS A 65 -10.59 9.18 13.82
N LEU A 66 -10.57 10.51 13.85
CA LEU A 66 -11.39 11.36 14.74
C LEU A 66 -12.88 11.37 14.39
N THR A 67 -13.29 10.72 13.31
CA THR A 67 -14.72 10.43 13.04
C THR A 67 -15.37 9.63 14.18
N LYS A 68 -14.56 8.89 14.96
CA LYS A 68 -14.96 8.24 16.22
C LYS A 68 -14.07 8.73 17.37
N LEU A 69 -14.67 9.37 18.37
CA LEU A 69 -13.94 9.98 19.50
C LEU A 69 -13.33 8.96 20.49
N SER A 70 -13.73 7.70 20.42
CA SER A 70 -13.24 6.62 21.31
C SER A 70 -11.72 6.38 21.26
N ASN A 71 -11.01 6.92 20.26
CA ASN A 71 -9.59 6.63 20.01
C ASN A 71 -8.64 7.78 20.36
N ILE A 72 -9.13 8.93 20.87
CA ILE A 72 -8.36 10.18 20.99
C ILE A 72 -7.07 10.02 21.79
N TYR A 73 -7.15 9.49 23.02
CA TYR A 73 -5.98 9.38 23.90
C TYR A 73 -4.87 8.50 23.31
N SER A 74 -5.27 7.43 22.62
CA SER A 74 -4.33 6.50 21.97
C SER A 74 -3.86 6.95 20.58
N LEU A 75 -4.40 8.05 20.03
CA LEU A 75 -4.20 8.41 18.62
C LEU A 75 -2.75 8.77 18.32
N LYS A 76 -2.09 9.50 19.23
CA LYS A 76 -0.69 9.91 19.09
C LYS A 76 0.22 8.68 18.96
N ASP A 77 0.06 7.72 19.87
CA ASP A 77 0.85 6.49 19.86
C ASP A 77 0.54 5.65 18.63
N LYS A 78 -0.75 5.51 18.26
CA LYS A 78 -1.17 4.79 17.06
C LYS A 78 -0.62 5.41 15.76
N VAL A 79 -0.44 6.73 15.70
CA VAL A 79 0.22 7.39 14.57
C VAL A 79 1.68 6.96 14.48
N ILE A 80 2.42 7.04 15.60
CA ILE A 80 3.83 6.65 15.67
C ILE A 80 3.99 5.18 15.31
N ASP A 81 3.20 4.28 15.90
CA ASP A 81 3.24 2.85 15.66
C ASP A 81 2.92 2.50 14.19
N SER A 82 1.95 3.19 13.58
CA SER A 82 1.64 3.02 12.17
C SER A 82 2.84 3.37 11.29
N VAL A 83 3.54 4.47 11.60
CA VAL A 83 4.72 4.91 10.85
C VAL A 83 5.89 3.94 11.05
N LYS A 84 6.13 3.47 12.28
CA LYS A 84 7.15 2.43 12.58
C LYS A 84 6.92 1.20 11.70
N ILE A 85 5.70 0.65 11.69
CA ILE A 85 5.36 -0.53 10.88
C ILE A 85 5.60 -0.28 9.39
N ILE A 86 5.17 0.87 8.87
CA ILE A 86 5.32 1.21 7.45
C ILE A 86 6.80 1.28 7.06
N ILE A 87 7.63 1.96 7.86
CA ILE A 87 9.07 2.04 7.60
C ILE A 87 9.71 0.65 7.69
N SER A 88 9.37 -0.15 8.69
CA SER A 88 9.89 -1.52 8.81
C SER A 88 9.51 -2.42 7.62
N LEU A 89 8.32 -2.24 7.03
CA LEU A 89 7.91 -2.93 5.82
C LEU A 89 8.67 -2.42 4.57
N ILE A 90 8.96 -1.13 4.50
CA ILE A 90 9.78 -0.54 3.43
C ILE A 90 11.22 -1.08 3.51
N ILE A 91 11.79 -1.16 4.72
CA ILE A 91 13.13 -1.74 4.95
C ILE A 91 13.17 -3.21 4.55
N ASP A 92 12.17 -4.00 4.94
CA ASP A 92 12.06 -5.41 4.52
C ASP A 92 12.03 -5.57 2.99
N MET A 93 11.24 -4.72 2.30
CA MET A 93 11.19 -4.69 0.84
C MET A 93 12.55 -4.31 0.23
N TYR A 94 13.21 -3.29 0.78
CA TYR A 94 14.52 -2.83 0.32
C TYR A 94 15.58 -3.92 0.46
N LYS A 95 15.70 -4.56 1.63
CA LYS A 95 16.68 -5.65 1.85
C LYS A 95 16.50 -6.81 0.86
N LYS A 96 15.26 -7.12 0.47
CA LYS A 96 14.96 -8.16 -0.54
C LYS A 96 15.30 -7.76 -1.98
N LYS A 97 15.49 -6.47 -2.28
CA LYS A 97 15.58 -5.93 -3.66
C LYS A 97 16.68 -4.90 -3.88
N GLN A 98 17.61 -4.75 -2.93
CA GLN A 98 18.67 -3.73 -2.93
C GLN A 98 19.57 -3.77 -4.18
N SER A 99 19.63 -4.88 -4.91
CA SER A 99 20.43 -5.00 -6.14
C SER A 99 19.90 -4.17 -7.32
N TYR A 100 18.63 -3.74 -7.30
CA TYR A 100 18.03 -2.96 -8.40
C TYR A 100 17.03 -1.88 -7.95
N VAL A 101 16.79 -1.74 -6.64
CA VAL A 101 15.86 -0.74 -6.09
C VAL A 101 16.60 0.16 -5.11
N ASP A 102 16.67 1.45 -5.44
CA ASP A 102 17.05 2.49 -4.50
C ASP A 102 15.78 3.02 -3.80
N VAL A 103 15.85 3.26 -2.50
CA VAL A 103 14.71 3.75 -1.71
C VAL A 103 15.03 5.09 -1.06
N TYR A 104 14.08 6.01 -1.13
CA TYR A 104 14.12 7.30 -0.46
C TYR A 104 12.86 7.48 0.38
N ILE A 105 12.99 7.86 1.64
CA ILE A 105 11.86 8.23 2.51
C ILE A 105 11.94 9.74 2.76
N ASN A 106 10.92 10.47 2.34
CA ASN A 106 10.86 11.93 2.44
C ASN A 106 12.14 12.59 1.86
N ASN A 107 12.56 12.10 0.69
CA ASN A 107 13.78 12.47 -0.04
C ASN A 107 15.13 12.15 0.64
N VAL A 108 15.14 11.54 1.82
CA VAL A 108 16.34 11.00 2.46
C VAL A 108 16.58 9.57 1.99
N LYS A 109 17.81 9.22 1.63
CA LYS A 109 18.15 7.88 1.15
C LYS A 109 18.03 6.87 2.30
N LEU A 110 17.43 5.70 2.05
CA LEU A 110 17.10 4.75 3.12
C LEU A 110 18.35 4.22 3.84
N GLU A 111 19.45 4.06 3.12
CA GLU A 111 20.73 3.64 3.68
C GLU A 111 21.23 4.59 4.78
N ASP A 112 21.04 5.90 4.61
CA ASP A 112 21.41 6.90 5.63
C ASP A 112 20.54 6.73 6.88
N ILE A 113 19.24 6.42 6.70
CA ILE A 113 18.33 6.12 7.81
C ILE A 113 18.74 4.83 8.54
N LEU A 114 19.19 3.81 7.79
CA LEU A 114 19.68 2.56 8.36
C LEU A 114 20.96 2.77 9.18
N GLN A 115 21.89 3.60 8.71
CA GLN A 115 23.08 3.98 9.48
C GLN A 115 22.70 4.63 10.81
N LEU A 116 21.70 5.53 10.81
CA LEU A 116 21.19 6.10 12.05
C LEU A 116 20.69 5.00 12.98
N ILE A 117 19.92 4.03 12.48
CA ILE A 117 19.34 2.90 13.25
C ILE A 117 20.42 1.96 13.81
N GLU A 118 21.50 1.73 13.07
CA GLU A 118 22.58 0.79 13.42
C GLU A 118 23.62 1.42 14.37
N ASN A 119 23.85 2.73 14.30
CA ASN A 119 24.71 3.44 15.23
C ASN A 119 24.09 3.43 16.64
N LYS A 120 24.63 2.57 17.52
CA LYS A 120 24.53 2.73 18.98
C LYS A 120 25.27 4.02 19.37
N GLU A 121 24.80 4.70 20.41
CA GLU A 121 25.49 5.87 20.98
C GLU A 121 27.01 5.63 21.06
N PRO A 122 27.86 6.60 20.70
CA PRO A 122 29.29 6.47 20.91
C PRO A 122 29.54 6.34 22.42
N ASN A 123 30.34 5.34 22.79
CA ASN A 123 30.81 5.12 24.15
C ASN A 123 31.29 6.44 24.76
N LYS A 124 30.87 6.70 26.01
CA LYS A 124 31.45 7.72 26.88
C LYS A 124 32.97 7.50 26.96
N SER A 125 33.73 8.40 26.36
CA SER A 125 35.09 8.72 26.79
C SER A 125 35.31 10.21 26.58
N ASN A 126 35.24 10.93 27.70
CA ASN A 126 35.86 12.22 28.02
C ASN A 126 36.29 13.11 26.84
N HIS A 127 35.51 14.16 26.57
CA HIS A 127 35.99 15.52 26.84
C HIS A 127 34.80 16.49 26.91
N ASN A 128 34.82 17.29 27.98
CA ASN A 128 33.90 18.40 28.21
C ASN A 128 33.90 19.37 27.03
N ASN A 129 32.72 19.72 26.54
CA ASN A 129 32.29 21.11 26.42
C ASN A 129 30.79 21.17 26.18
N GLU A 130 30.12 21.93 27.04
CA GLU A 130 28.74 22.32 26.93
C GLU A 130 28.49 23.03 25.60
N ASN A 131 27.55 22.51 24.82
CA ASN A 131 26.63 23.32 24.04
C ASN A 131 25.42 22.47 23.66
N ASN A 132 24.26 22.88 24.19
CA ASN A 132 22.94 22.39 23.81
C ASN A 132 22.71 22.58 22.30
N ASN A 133 23.02 21.55 21.51
CA ASN A 133 22.67 21.45 20.10
C ASN A 133 22.25 20.02 19.78
N ASN A 134 21.10 19.60 20.31
CA ASN A 134 20.35 18.47 19.76
C ASN A 134 19.71 18.88 18.41
N ASN A 135 20.53 19.27 17.45
CA ASN A 135 20.11 19.43 16.06
C ASN A 135 20.05 18.03 15.45
N ASN A 136 18.81 17.57 15.20
CA ASN A 136 18.51 16.25 14.68
C ASN A 136 19.35 15.93 13.44
N LEU A 137 20.25 14.95 13.54
CA LEU A 137 21.11 14.47 12.45
C LEU A 137 20.30 14.11 11.18
N TYR A 138 19.05 13.67 11.34
CA TYR A 138 18.12 13.43 10.24
C TYR A 138 17.70 14.71 9.50
N GLU A 139 17.51 15.83 10.20
CA GLU A 139 17.22 17.13 9.56
C GLU A 139 18.41 17.69 8.81
N GLN A 140 19.63 17.45 9.32
CA GLN A 140 20.87 17.82 8.63
C GLN A 140 21.06 17.00 7.33
N ILE A 141 20.86 15.68 7.38
CA ILE A 141 20.92 14.83 6.17
C ILE A 141 19.85 15.25 5.14
N ALA A 142 18.64 15.59 5.61
CA ALA A 142 17.56 16.05 4.75
C ALA A 142 17.81 17.45 4.13
N SER A 143 18.54 18.34 4.80
CA SER A 143 18.86 19.66 4.27
C SER A 143 19.92 19.57 3.17
N HIS A 144 21.00 18.81 3.38
CA HIS A 144 22.08 18.60 2.41
C HIS A 144 21.61 17.94 1.10
N THR A 145 20.71 16.96 1.20
CA THR A 145 20.15 16.28 0.02
C THR A 145 19.23 17.17 -0.83
N SER A 146 18.65 18.23 -0.24
CA SER A 146 17.71 19.12 -0.94
C SER A 146 18.36 20.17 -1.86
N GLN A 147 19.66 20.44 -1.72
CA GLN A 147 20.38 21.43 -2.54
C GLN A 147 20.71 20.91 -3.96
N PHE A 148 20.73 19.59 -4.18
CA PHE A 148 21.18 18.96 -5.44
C PHE A 148 20.13 18.86 -6.57
N HIS A 149 18.94 19.46 -6.47
CA HIS A 149 17.85 19.27 -7.45
C HIS A 149 17.29 20.55 -8.11
N ASN A 150 17.97 21.70 -8.00
CA ASN A 150 17.45 22.99 -8.48
C ASN A 150 17.76 23.38 -9.95
N HIS A 151 18.30 22.50 -10.80
CA HIS A 151 18.64 22.88 -12.19
C HIS A 151 18.11 21.90 -13.26
N ILE A 152 16.93 22.17 -13.85
CA ILE A 152 16.58 21.74 -15.22
C ILE A 152 15.63 22.79 -15.83
N LYS A 153 16.09 23.48 -16.90
CA LYS A 153 15.33 24.44 -17.73
C LYS A 153 14.48 23.73 -18.79
N THR A 154 13.39 24.37 -19.19
CA THR A 154 12.35 23.87 -20.12
C THR A 154 12.45 24.57 -21.48
N ASP A 155 12.36 23.81 -22.58
CA ASP A 155 12.04 24.36 -23.90
C ASP A 155 10.84 23.64 -24.54
N ASN A 156 10.06 24.45 -25.27
CA ASN A 156 8.72 24.19 -25.79
C ASN A 156 8.73 23.34 -27.07
N LEU A 157 7.66 22.56 -27.30
CA LEU A 157 6.82 22.58 -28.52
C LEU A 157 5.69 21.52 -28.43
N GLY A 158 4.55 21.86 -29.03
CA GLY A 158 3.24 21.23 -28.83
C GLY A 158 2.98 19.97 -29.68
N GLY A 159 1.80 19.41 -29.46
CA GLY A 159 1.27 18.24 -30.17
C GLY A 159 0.48 17.32 -29.24
N ASP A 160 -0.82 17.21 -29.47
CA ASP A 160 -1.73 16.25 -28.85
C ASP A 160 -1.67 14.93 -29.61
N MET A 161 -1.72 13.78 -28.92
CA MET A 161 -2.13 12.52 -29.55
C MET A 161 -2.79 11.56 -28.56
N ASN A 162 -3.96 11.09 -29.01
CA ASN A 162 -4.75 10.01 -28.45
C ASN A 162 -3.99 8.67 -28.58
N CYS A 163 -4.06 7.80 -27.57
CA CYS A 163 -3.52 6.45 -27.70
C CYS A 163 -4.52 5.59 -28.47
N VAL A 164 -4.13 5.20 -29.69
CA VAL A 164 -4.77 4.16 -30.52
C VAL A 164 -4.21 2.80 -30.09
N GLU A 165 -5.10 1.82 -29.91
CA GLU A 165 -4.79 0.39 -29.71
C GLU A 165 -4.60 -0.31 -31.06
N PHE A 166 -3.69 -1.31 -31.18
CA PHE A 166 -3.75 -2.43 -32.17
C PHE A 166 -2.67 -3.53 -31.89
N PRO A 167 -2.72 -4.73 -32.53
CA PRO A 167 -2.60 -6.03 -31.86
C PRO A 167 -1.24 -6.72 -31.97
N SER A 168 -1.15 -7.84 -31.23
CA SER A 168 -0.01 -8.72 -30.97
C SER A 168 0.68 -9.36 -32.18
N GLN A 169 2.01 -9.49 -32.10
CA GLN A 169 2.76 -10.64 -32.63
C GLN A 169 4.04 -10.90 -31.81
N GLU A 170 4.51 -12.14 -31.92
CA GLU A 170 5.46 -12.93 -31.13
C GLU A 170 6.82 -12.27 -30.78
N CYS A 171 7.48 -12.74 -29.71
CA CYS A 171 8.83 -13.30 -29.82
C CYS A 171 9.43 -13.75 -28.46
N HIS A 172 10.20 -14.82 -28.59
CA HIS A 172 10.87 -15.65 -27.60
C HIS A 172 11.98 -14.97 -26.76
N ASN A 173 12.29 -15.61 -25.64
CA ASN A 173 13.62 -15.73 -25.03
C ASN A 173 14.52 -14.49 -24.94
N HIS A 174 14.24 -13.60 -23.97
CA HIS A 174 15.30 -12.79 -23.36
C HIS A 174 15.26 -12.89 -21.83
N LYS A 175 16.35 -13.42 -21.26
CA LYS A 175 16.65 -13.51 -19.83
C LYS A 175 16.39 -12.14 -19.15
N ASN A 176 15.37 -12.08 -18.30
CA ASN A 176 14.87 -10.83 -17.73
C ASN A 176 15.72 -10.33 -16.55
N LYS A 177 16.78 -9.55 -16.81
CA LYS A 177 17.41 -8.70 -15.78
C LYS A 177 16.41 -7.64 -15.28
N PRO A 178 16.33 -7.38 -13.95
CA PRO A 178 15.43 -6.36 -13.40
C PRO A 178 15.89 -4.94 -13.76
N ILE A 179 14.94 -4.02 -13.96
CA ILE A 179 15.21 -2.62 -14.31
C ILE A 179 15.61 -1.86 -13.04
N LYS A 180 16.70 -1.08 -13.10
CA LYS A 180 17.10 -0.15 -12.02
C LYS A 180 16.02 0.91 -11.81
N GLN A 181 15.58 1.09 -10.57
CA GLN A 181 14.45 1.95 -10.24
C GLN A 181 14.64 2.64 -8.88
N LYS A 182 14.16 3.88 -8.79
CA LYS A 182 14.18 4.71 -7.58
C LYS A 182 12.77 4.85 -7.02
N HIS A 183 12.60 4.46 -5.77
CA HIS A 183 11.31 4.47 -5.08
C HIS A 183 11.31 5.59 -4.04
N TYR A 184 10.49 6.61 -4.26
CA TYR A 184 10.33 7.74 -3.35
C TYR A 184 9.06 7.56 -2.53
N PHE A 185 9.20 7.33 -1.22
CA PHE A 185 8.10 7.24 -0.27
C PHE A 185 7.92 8.58 0.46
N TYR A 186 6.75 9.17 0.32
CA TYR A 186 6.35 10.38 1.05
C TYR A 186 5.39 10.00 2.17
N ILE A 187 5.88 10.01 3.41
CA ILE A 187 5.14 9.61 4.61
C ILE A 187 4.92 10.83 5.49
N PHE A 188 3.67 11.17 5.76
CA PHE A 188 3.32 12.33 6.59
C PHE A 188 1.94 12.16 7.23
N LYS A 189 1.70 12.95 8.28
CA LYS A 189 0.43 12.95 9.03
C LYS A 189 -0.53 13.98 8.43
N GLN A 190 -1.80 13.60 8.29
CA GLN A 190 -2.83 14.41 7.63
C GLN A 190 -3.05 15.75 8.34
N SER A 191 -3.17 15.75 9.67
CA SER A 191 -3.36 16.99 10.46
C SER A 191 -2.21 18.01 10.37
N ASP A 192 -1.02 17.60 9.93
CA ASP A 192 0.12 18.53 9.78
C ASP A 192 -0.02 19.44 8.54
N ILE A 193 -0.94 19.12 7.62
CA ILE A 193 -1.18 19.85 6.38
C ILE A 193 -2.58 20.48 6.41
N LYS A 194 -2.64 21.77 6.78
CA LYS A 194 -3.90 22.55 6.89
C LYS A 194 -4.74 22.56 5.60
N LEU A 195 -4.11 22.39 4.43
CA LEU A 195 -4.83 22.40 3.16
C LEU A 195 -5.87 21.27 3.03
N HIS A 196 -5.70 20.15 3.74
CA HIS A 196 -6.70 19.08 3.75
C HIS A 196 -8.03 19.57 4.30
N THR A 197 -8.02 20.30 5.42
CA THR A 197 -9.24 20.82 6.05
C THR A 197 -9.82 22.01 5.28
N SER A 198 -8.97 22.89 4.73
CA SER A 198 -9.42 24.00 3.88
C SER A 198 -10.14 23.51 2.63
N LEU A 199 -9.54 22.55 1.91
CA LEU A 199 -10.15 21.97 0.71
C LEU A 199 -11.38 21.13 1.05
N TYR A 200 -11.36 20.40 2.17
CA TYR A 200 -12.52 19.68 2.69
C TYR A 200 -13.72 20.61 2.93
N TYR A 201 -13.51 21.78 3.55
CA TYR A 201 -14.56 22.78 3.74
C TYR A 201 -15.15 23.24 2.40
N LEU A 202 -14.28 23.58 1.43
CA LEU A 202 -14.72 23.99 0.10
C LEU A 202 -15.51 22.89 -0.64
N ILE A 203 -15.07 21.63 -0.55
CA ILE A 203 -15.78 20.49 -1.14
C ILE A 203 -17.16 20.32 -0.50
N ASN A 204 -17.29 20.54 0.81
CA ASN A 204 -18.58 20.45 1.48
C ASN A 204 -19.60 21.46 0.94
N SER A 205 -19.17 22.63 0.47
CA SER A 205 -20.08 23.60 -0.18
C SER A 205 -20.74 23.05 -1.46
N PHE A 206 -20.13 22.07 -2.13
CA PHE A 206 -20.72 21.37 -3.28
C PHE A 206 -21.49 20.08 -2.89
N THR A 207 -21.45 19.73 -1.61
CA THR A 207 -21.91 18.44 -1.10
C THR A 207 -23.32 18.57 -0.51
N SER A 208 -24.32 18.10 -1.22
CA SER A 208 -25.70 18.04 -0.71
C SER A 208 -25.89 16.91 0.30
N ILE A 209 -26.67 17.16 1.37
CA ILE A 209 -27.02 16.18 2.41
C ILE A 209 -27.58 14.87 1.80
N ASN A 210 -28.50 14.96 0.84
CA ASN A 210 -29.11 13.78 0.19
C ASN A 210 -28.09 12.86 -0.49
N MET A 211 -27.01 13.42 -1.02
CA MET A 211 -25.95 12.64 -1.67
C MET A 211 -25.18 11.82 -0.64
N LEU A 212 -24.89 12.39 0.53
CA LEU A 212 -24.23 11.69 1.62
C LEU A 212 -25.16 10.66 2.28
N ASN A 213 -26.46 10.96 2.48
CA ASN A 213 -27.45 10.02 3.03
C ASN A 213 -27.56 8.70 2.26
N SER A 214 -27.29 8.72 0.95
CA SER A 214 -27.29 7.52 0.11
C SER A 214 -26.14 6.54 0.44
N HIS A 215 -25.14 6.97 1.20
CA HIS A 215 -23.92 6.24 1.46
C HIS A 215 -24.06 5.11 2.49
N ILE A 216 -23.35 4.01 2.24
CA ILE A 216 -23.52 2.75 2.97
C ILE A 216 -22.98 2.80 4.39
N HIS A 217 -21.88 3.51 4.65
CA HIS A 217 -21.37 3.61 6.02
C HIS A 217 -22.28 4.48 6.91
N ILE A 218 -22.99 5.44 6.31
CA ILE A 218 -24.03 6.21 7.00
C ILE A 218 -25.26 5.33 7.25
N LYS A 219 -25.66 4.46 6.32
CA LYS A 219 -26.80 3.56 6.53
C LYS A 219 -26.53 2.46 7.57
N MET A 220 -25.29 1.95 7.64
CA MET A 220 -24.93 0.79 8.47
C MET A 220 -24.45 1.12 9.91
N GLY A 221 -24.26 2.40 10.27
CA GLY A 221 -23.81 2.77 11.63
C GLY A 221 -24.95 2.84 12.66
N GLY A 222 -24.62 2.72 13.95
CA GLY A 222 -25.57 2.90 15.07
C GLY A 222 -26.12 4.33 15.22
N HIS A 223 -26.92 4.58 16.27
CA HIS A 223 -27.71 5.81 16.42
C HIS A 223 -26.89 7.11 16.59
N ASN A 224 -25.67 7.05 17.15
CA ASN A 224 -24.82 8.23 17.38
C ASN A 224 -23.76 8.41 16.29
N LYS A 225 -24.14 8.96 15.13
CA LYS A 225 -23.23 9.27 14.01
C LYS A 225 -22.76 10.71 14.08
N SER A 226 -21.44 10.92 14.11
CA SER A 226 -20.88 12.26 14.05
C SER A 226 -21.04 12.85 12.65
N VAL A 227 -21.14 14.19 12.57
CA VAL A 227 -21.09 14.91 11.28
C VAL A 227 -19.79 14.59 10.53
N ALA A 228 -18.68 14.41 11.25
CA ALA A 228 -17.42 13.98 10.67
C ALA A 228 -17.50 12.61 9.99
N LEU A 229 -18.22 11.63 10.56
CA LEU A 229 -18.49 10.34 9.91
C LEU A 229 -19.46 10.48 8.73
N PHE A 230 -20.30 11.51 8.72
CA PHE A 230 -21.20 11.78 7.61
C PHE A 230 -20.47 12.37 6.40
N SER A 231 -19.60 13.36 6.63
CA SER A 231 -18.92 14.12 5.59
C SER A 231 -17.52 13.62 5.22
N TYR A 232 -17.01 12.54 5.84
CA TYR A 232 -15.66 12.04 5.55
C TYR A 232 -15.37 11.73 4.06
N PRO A 233 -16.33 11.37 3.18
CA PRO A 233 -16.03 11.19 1.76
C PRO A 233 -15.53 12.48 1.10
N SER A 234 -15.99 13.65 1.56
CA SER A 234 -15.48 14.96 1.13
C SER A 234 -14.04 15.18 1.57
N LEU A 235 -13.69 14.77 2.80
CA LEU A 235 -12.31 14.85 3.30
C LEU A 235 -11.39 13.91 2.52
N MET A 236 -11.87 12.69 2.22
CA MET A 236 -11.15 11.73 1.38
C MET A 236 -10.92 12.28 -0.04
N LEU A 237 -11.88 13.02 -0.59
CA LEU A 237 -11.72 13.71 -1.87
C LEU A 237 -10.67 14.83 -1.79
N ALA A 238 -10.65 15.62 -0.72
CA ALA A 238 -9.63 16.63 -0.48
C ALA A 238 -8.22 16.01 -0.47
N ASP A 239 -8.05 14.90 0.28
CA ASP A 239 -6.78 14.19 0.40
C ASP A 239 -6.22 13.76 -0.96
N ILE A 240 -7.10 13.32 -1.88
CA ILE A 240 -6.72 12.84 -3.20
C ILE A 240 -6.46 14.00 -4.17
N LEU A 241 -7.34 15.01 -4.19
CA LEU A 241 -7.23 16.14 -5.12
C LEU A 241 -6.01 17.02 -4.84
N LEU A 242 -5.57 17.12 -3.57
CA LEU A 242 -4.40 17.93 -3.21
C LEU A 242 -3.15 17.51 -3.98
N TYR A 243 -2.96 16.19 -4.15
CA TYR A 243 -1.72 15.61 -4.71
C TYR A 243 -1.85 15.12 -6.16
N LYS A 244 -3.08 15.08 -6.71
CA LYS A 244 -3.38 14.64 -8.08
C LYS A 244 -2.60 13.37 -8.48
N PRO A 245 -2.68 12.28 -7.70
CA PRO A 245 -1.92 11.06 -8.00
C PRO A 245 -2.35 10.47 -9.34
N THR A 246 -1.48 9.68 -9.96
CA THR A 246 -1.83 8.92 -11.18
C THR A 246 -2.68 7.72 -10.83
N TYR A 247 -2.30 7.04 -9.74
CA TYR A 247 -2.93 5.83 -9.26
C TYR A 247 -3.30 5.94 -7.78
N LEU A 248 -4.46 5.40 -7.44
CA LEU A 248 -4.97 5.30 -6.09
C LEU A 248 -5.05 3.83 -5.68
N ILE A 249 -4.39 3.48 -4.58
CA ILE A 249 -4.44 2.15 -3.98
C ILE A 249 -5.43 2.19 -2.84
N ILE A 250 -6.50 1.40 -2.96
CA ILE A 250 -7.57 1.33 -1.97
C ILE A 250 -8.02 -0.13 -1.79
N GLY A 251 -8.52 -0.43 -0.60
CA GLY A 251 -9.23 -1.68 -0.33
C GLY A 251 -10.55 -1.75 -1.11
N GLN A 252 -11.02 -2.97 -1.36
CA GLN A 252 -12.24 -3.24 -2.14
C GLN A 252 -13.50 -2.63 -1.50
N ASP A 253 -13.49 -2.41 -0.18
CA ASP A 253 -14.54 -1.73 0.59
C ASP A 253 -14.68 -0.25 0.25
N GLN A 254 -13.60 0.40 -0.18
CA GLN A 254 -13.60 1.82 -0.49
C GLN A 254 -14.09 2.13 -1.91
N ILE A 255 -14.35 1.11 -2.74
CA ILE A 255 -14.84 1.29 -4.12
C ILE A 255 -16.17 2.06 -4.12
N LYS A 256 -17.05 1.79 -3.16
CA LYS A 256 -18.32 2.52 -3.04
C LYS A 256 -18.11 4.00 -2.66
N ASN A 257 -17.06 4.31 -1.91
CA ASN A 257 -16.71 5.71 -1.59
C ASN A 257 -16.27 6.45 -2.86
N MET A 258 -15.59 5.76 -3.78
CA MET A 258 -15.20 6.33 -5.06
C MET A 258 -16.40 6.73 -5.93
N GLU A 259 -17.55 6.06 -5.82
CA GLU A 259 -18.75 6.44 -6.56
C GLU A 259 -19.29 7.79 -6.10
N ILE A 260 -19.33 8.04 -4.79
CA ILE A 260 -19.71 9.35 -4.23
C ILE A 260 -18.71 10.41 -4.65
N MET A 261 -17.41 10.10 -4.56
CA MET A 261 -16.36 11.01 -4.99
C MET A 261 -16.48 11.37 -6.48
N LYS A 262 -16.83 10.41 -7.35
CA LYS A 262 -17.11 10.69 -8.78
C LYS A 262 -18.27 11.67 -8.94
N LYS A 263 -19.36 11.52 -8.17
CA LYS A 263 -20.50 12.47 -8.19
C LYS A 263 -20.07 13.86 -7.73
N LEU A 264 -19.27 13.94 -6.66
CA LEU A 264 -18.69 15.19 -6.16
C LEU A 264 -17.81 15.87 -7.20
N CYS A 265 -16.90 15.13 -7.85
CA CYS A 265 -16.06 15.69 -8.90
C CYS A 265 -16.88 16.24 -10.07
N ARG A 266 -17.95 15.57 -10.49
CA ARG A 266 -18.86 16.10 -11.53
C ARG A 266 -19.51 17.41 -11.11
N LYS A 267 -20.00 17.51 -9.87
CA LYS A 267 -20.57 18.76 -9.33
C LYS A 267 -19.53 19.88 -9.28
N ILE A 268 -18.33 19.60 -8.78
CA ILE A 268 -17.24 20.59 -8.75
C ILE A 268 -16.88 21.02 -10.18
N ASN A 269 -16.78 20.09 -11.12
CA ASN A 269 -16.42 20.37 -12.50
C ASN A 269 -17.51 21.11 -13.29
N TYR A 270 -18.77 21.02 -12.85
CA TYR A 270 -19.85 21.82 -13.41
C TYR A 270 -19.64 23.32 -13.14
N HIS A 271 -19.15 23.67 -11.94
CA HIS A 271 -18.83 25.05 -11.60
C HIS A 271 -17.41 25.46 -12.02
N PHE A 272 -16.46 24.52 -12.02
CA PHE A 272 -15.05 24.76 -12.36
C PHE A 272 -14.53 23.72 -13.35
N SER A 273 -14.56 24.06 -14.64
CA SER A 273 -14.19 23.16 -15.73
C SER A 273 -12.85 22.44 -15.49
N ASN A 274 -12.90 21.11 -15.43
CA ASN A 274 -11.74 20.20 -15.44
C ASN A 274 -10.76 20.30 -14.25
N VAL A 275 -11.20 20.84 -13.11
CA VAL A 275 -10.35 20.96 -11.91
C VAL A 275 -10.24 19.65 -11.13
N ALA A 276 -11.36 18.96 -10.91
CA ALA A 276 -11.44 17.77 -10.09
C ALA A 276 -11.38 16.50 -10.95
N LYS A 277 -10.19 15.90 -11.05
CA LYS A 277 -9.98 14.63 -11.75
C LYS A 277 -9.58 13.54 -10.78
N LEU A 278 -10.32 12.43 -10.79
CA LEU A 278 -9.98 11.27 -9.98
C LEU A 278 -8.86 10.44 -10.61
N PRO A 279 -7.96 9.86 -9.79
CA PRO A 279 -6.93 8.94 -10.23
C PRO A 279 -7.49 7.60 -10.72
N LYS A 280 -6.67 6.84 -11.46
CA LYS A 280 -6.99 5.45 -11.80
C LYS A 280 -6.86 4.58 -10.56
N ILE A 281 -7.76 3.62 -10.35
CA ILE A 281 -7.62 2.69 -9.23
C ILE A 281 -6.56 1.65 -9.60
N PHE A 282 -5.59 1.45 -8.71
CA PHE A 282 -4.60 0.39 -8.82
C PHE A 282 -4.97 -0.73 -7.87
N PHE A 283 -5.47 -1.82 -8.44
CA PHE A 283 -5.87 -3.00 -7.68
C PHE A 283 -4.66 -3.87 -7.33
N SER A 284 -4.72 -4.50 -6.17
CA SER A 284 -3.81 -5.59 -5.84
C SER A 284 -3.99 -6.72 -6.86
N LYS A 285 -2.88 -7.36 -7.28
CA LYS A 285 -2.93 -8.61 -8.05
C LYS A 285 -3.63 -9.74 -7.29
N PHE A 286 -3.65 -9.62 -5.96
CA PHE A 286 -4.36 -10.51 -5.08
C PHE A 286 -5.78 -9.99 -4.86
N TYR A 287 -6.71 -10.52 -5.65
CA TYR A 287 -8.09 -10.05 -5.76
C TYR A 287 -9.02 -10.80 -4.79
N SER A 288 -8.69 -10.80 -3.51
CA SER A 288 -9.57 -11.36 -2.47
C SER A 288 -9.52 -10.53 -1.20
N GLU A 289 -10.69 -10.37 -0.58
CA GLU A 289 -10.83 -9.68 0.68
C GLU A 289 -10.38 -10.61 1.82
N VAL A 290 -9.48 -10.13 2.68
CA VAL A 290 -9.04 -10.92 3.82
C VAL A 290 -10.12 -10.87 4.89
N MET A 291 -10.75 -12.01 5.13
CA MET A 291 -11.78 -12.17 6.15
C MET A 291 -11.14 -12.45 7.51
N ASN A 292 -11.90 -12.25 8.59
CA ASN A 292 -11.61 -12.82 9.89
C ASN A 292 -11.37 -14.34 9.76
N LEU A 293 -10.69 -14.93 10.73
CA LEU A 293 -10.45 -16.38 10.73
C LEU A 293 -11.73 -17.24 10.88
N ASP A 294 -12.90 -16.60 10.96
CA ASP A 294 -14.22 -17.24 10.85
C ASP A 294 -14.85 -17.16 9.45
N GLY A 295 -14.18 -16.55 8.46
CA GLY A 295 -14.60 -16.52 7.05
C GLY A 295 -15.78 -15.60 6.71
N HIS A 296 -16.54 -15.09 7.67
CA HIS A 296 -17.81 -14.43 7.39
C HIS A 296 -17.75 -12.89 7.39
N LYS A 297 -16.97 -12.30 8.29
CA LYS A 297 -16.78 -10.84 8.36
C LYS A 297 -15.40 -10.47 7.87
N LYS A 298 -15.26 -9.32 7.21
CA LYS A 298 -13.95 -8.76 6.85
C LYS A 298 -13.07 -8.67 8.10
N MET A 299 -11.78 -8.96 7.94
CA MET A 299 -10.81 -8.66 8.98
C MET A 299 -10.83 -7.17 9.27
N SER A 300 -11.22 -6.81 10.49
CA SER A 300 -11.39 -5.43 10.91
C SER A 300 -10.86 -5.25 12.32
N LYS A 301 -10.44 -4.03 12.65
CA LYS A 301 -9.97 -3.71 13.99
C LYS A 301 -11.15 -3.83 14.95
N ASN A 302 -11.03 -4.68 15.99
CA ASN A 302 -12.07 -4.84 17.00
C ASN A 302 -12.41 -3.48 17.60
N HIS A 303 -13.64 -3.03 17.38
CA HIS A 303 -14.15 -1.77 17.88
C HIS A 303 -15.41 -2.02 18.68
N LEU A 304 -15.26 -2.77 19.77
CA LEU A 304 -16.25 -2.89 20.84
C LEU A 304 -15.49 -2.92 22.16
N LEU A 305 -15.46 -1.75 22.79
CA LEU A 305 -15.26 -1.62 24.23
C LEU A 305 -16.38 -2.41 24.91
N HIS A 306 -16.01 -3.21 25.90
CA HIS A 306 -16.88 -3.97 26.80
C HIS A 306 -17.64 -5.17 26.17
N HIS A 307 -17.23 -6.36 26.61
CA HIS A 307 -17.97 -7.64 26.64
C HIS A 307 -17.55 -8.81 25.74
N ASP A 308 -17.03 -8.64 24.51
CA ASP A 308 -16.46 -9.78 23.75
C ASP A 308 -15.27 -9.37 22.87
N LYS A 309 -14.07 -9.30 23.46
CA LYS A 309 -12.82 -9.05 22.73
C LYS A 309 -12.27 -10.35 22.14
N ASP A 310 -12.98 -10.98 21.22
CA ASP A 310 -12.45 -12.17 20.54
C ASP A 310 -11.39 -11.79 19.50
N THR A 311 -10.21 -11.43 19.99
CA THR A 311 -9.02 -11.11 19.20
C THR A 311 -8.42 -12.35 18.52
N SER A 312 -8.95 -13.54 18.84
CA SER A 312 -8.49 -14.79 18.24
C SER A 312 -8.70 -14.83 16.73
N LYS A 313 -9.70 -14.09 16.23
CA LYS A 313 -10.12 -14.06 14.83
C LYS A 313 -9.30 -13.15 13.93
N ILE A 314 -8.39 -12.35 14.48
CA ILE A 314 -7.63 -11.31 13.76
C ILE A 314 -6.14 -11.56 13.93
N ILE A 315 -5.41 -11.56 12.83
CA ILE A 315 -3.94 -11.65 12.84
C ILE A 315 -3.34 -10.27 12.63
N TYR A 316 -2.59 -9.81 13.62
CA TYR A 316 -1.82 -8.57 13.54
C TYR A 316 -0.41 -8.83 13.03
N LEU A 317 0.17 -7.85 12.34
CA LEU A 317 1.48 -7.99 11.69
C LEU A 317 2.62 -8.29 12.67
N LEU A 318 2.49 -7.82 13.91
CA LEU A 318 3.51 -7.93 14.95
C LEU A 318 3.22 -9.02 15.98
N ASP A 319 2.15 -9.82 15.79
CA ASP A 319 1.84 -10.95 16.66
C ASP A 319 3.08 -11.88 16.78
N ASN A 320 3.30 -12.46 17.96
CA ASN A 320 4.39 -13.42 18.14
C ASN A 320 4.04 -14.77 17.50
N LYS A 321 5.04 -15.63 17.32
CA LYS A 321 4.89 -16.94 16.69
C LYS A 321 3.78 -17.77 17.34
N LYS A 322 3.82 -17.93 18.67
CA LYS A 322 2.84 -18.70 19.45
C LYS A 322 1.41 -18.15 19.31
N THR A 323 1.25 -16.83 19.28
CA THR A 323 -0.05 -16.18 19.11
C THR A 323 -0.62 -16.43 17.71
N ILE A 324 0.20 -16.33 16.65
CA ILE A 324 -0.23 -16.63 15.28
C ILE A 324 -0.62 -18.12 15.17
N GLU A 325 0.21 -19.02 15.68
CA GLU A 325 -0.06 -20.46 15.73
C GLU A 325 -1.39 -20.76 16.44
N ASN A 326 -1.59 -20.20 17.63
CA ASN A 326 -2.82 -20.40 18.40
C ASN A 326 -4.07 -19.86 17.69
N LYS A 327 -3.97 -18.67 17.07
CA LYS A 327 -5.08 -18.06 16.31
C LYS A 327 -5.44 -18.88 15.08
N ILE A 328 -4.44 -19.28 14.29
CA ILE A 328 -4.65 -20.12 13.10
C ILE A 328 -5.16 -21.51 13.49
N LYS A 329 -4.64 -22.12 14.56
CA LYS A 329 -5.12 -23.41 15.06
C LYS A 329 -6.62 -23.35 15.39
N LYS A 330 -7.04 -22.29 16.10
CA LYS A 330 -8.44 -22.03 16.50
C LYS A 330 -9.33 -21.50 15.37
N SER A 331 -8.79 -21.20 14.19
CA SER A 331 -9.59 -20.69 13.07
C SER A 331 -10.72 -21.65 12.72
N LYS A 332 -11.90 -21.10 12.43
CA LYS A 332 -13.07 -21.90 12.09
C LYS A 332 -12.84 -22.57 10.74
N THR A 333 -13.30 -23.80 10.62
CA THR A 333 -13.30 -24.57 9.37
C THR A 333 -14.68 -25.18 9.19
N ASP A 334 -14.99 -25.64 7.98
CA ASP A 334 -16.19 -26.44 7.74
C ASP A 334 -16.06 -27.87 8.26
N ASN A 335 -17.18 -28.60 8.21
CA ASN A 335 -17.29 -29.97 8.69
C ASN A 335 -16.94 -31.02 7.61
N TYR A 336 -16.58 -30.59 6.39
CA TYR A 336 -16.33 -31.51 5.28
C TYR A 336 -14.96 -32.20 5.40
N ASN A 337 -14.02 -31.63 6.16
CA ASN A 337 -12.67 -32.16 6.36
C ASN A 337 -11.89 -32.43 5.06
N ILE A 338 -12.22 -31.74 3.97
CA ILE A 338 -11.58 -31.89 2.67
C ILE A 338 -10.91 -30.58 2.28
N LEU A 339 -9.63 -30.57 1.92
CA LEU A 339 -8.90 -29.35 1.61
C LEU A 339 -9.01 -29.02 0.11
N ILE A 340 -10.15 -28.46 -0.29
CA ILE A 340 -10.43 -28.06 -1.67
C ILE A 340 -10.73 -26.56 -1.73
N TYR A 341 -10.13 -25.89 -2.70
CA TYR A 341 -10.36 -24.49 -3.00
C TYR A 341 -11.50 -24.30 -4.00
N GLY A 342 -12.21 -23.18 -3.91
CA GLY A 342 -13.13 -22.70 -4.95
C GLY A 342 -14.52 -23.34 -4.92
N GLN A 343 -14.83 -24.09 -3.87
CA GLN A 343 -16.19 -24.57 -3.62
C GLN A 343 -17.04 -23.45 -3.02
N GLU A 344 -18.30 -23.41 -3.46
CA GLU A 344 -19.32 -22.50 -2.95
C GLU A 344 -19.61 -22.80 -1.47
N ASP A 345 -20.05 -21.79 -0.72
CA ASP A 345 -20.39 -21.88 0.71
C ASP A 345 -19.27 -22.28 1.69
N ARG A 346 -18.04 -22.50 1.21
CA ARG A 346 -16.87 -22.84 2.04
C ARG A 346 -15.97 -21.64 2.34
N LYS A 347 -16.57 -20.55 2.83
CA LYS A 347 -15.89 -19.25 2.99
C LYS A 347 -14.71 -19.31 3.97
N GLU A 348 -14.83 -20.10 5.03
CA GLU A 348 -13.79 -20.33 6.02
C GLU A 348 -12.52 -20.90 5.38
N ILE A 349 -12.67 -21.98 4.61
CA ILE A 349 -11.55 -22.68 3.95
C ILE A 349 -11.00 -21.86 2.79
N ASN A 350 -11.87 -21.26 1.96
CA ASN A 350 -11.43 -20.36 0.90
C ASN A 350 -10.61 -19.18 1.46
N ASN A 351 -10.99 -18.63 2.62
CA ASN A 351 -10.21 -17.57 3.28
C ASN A 351 -8.82 -18.03 3.71
N LEU A 352 -8.71 -19.19 4.40
CA LEU A 352 -7.41 -19.70 4.83
C LEU A 352 -6.51 -20.05 3.65
N ILE A 353 -7.07 -20.64 2.58
CA ILE A 353 -6.34 -20.97 1.35
C ILE A 353 -5.87 -19.69 0.64
N ASN A 354 -6.72 -18.67 0.53
CA ASN A 354 -6.33 -17.37 -0.02
C ASN A 354 -5.11 -16.81 0.73
N ILE A 355 -5.17 -16.76 2.07
CA ILE A 355 -4.06 -16.26 2.90
C ILE A 355 -2.80 -17.13 2.71
N PHE A 356 -2.94 -18.45 2.67
CA PHE A 356 -1.83 -19.38 2.44
C PHE A 356 -1.12 -19.09 1.12
N PHE A 357 -1.86 -19.06 0.01
CA PHE A 357 -1.26 -18.87 -1.30
C PHE A 357 -0.68 -17.47 -1.50
N PHE A 358 -1.22 -16.46 -0.82
CA PHE A 358 -0.59 -15.14 -0.78
C PHE A 358 0.85 -15.23 -0.24
N PHE A 359 1.03 -15.78 0.98
CA PHE A 359 2.35 -15.85 1.59
C PHE A 359 3.27 -16.87 0.91
N TYR A 360 2.72 -18.00 0.49
CA TYR A 360 3.46 -19.03 -0.25
C TYR A 360 4.05 -18.46 -1.55
N TYR A 361 3.25 -17.73 -2.34
CA TYR A 361 3.72 -17.07 -3.56
C TYR A 361 4.87 -16.10 -3.28
N HIS A 362 4.74 -15.29 -2.23
CA HIS A 362 5.79 -14.31 -1.87
C HIS A 362 7.06 -14.96 -1.35
N GLN A 363 6.96 -16.09 -0.64
CA GLN A 363 8.12 -16.85 -0.20
C GLN A 363 8.92 -17.42 -1.39
N ILE A 364 8.24 -18.05 -2.35
CA ILE A 364 8.88 -18.63 -3.55
C ILE A 364 9.50 -17.53 -4.41
N LYS A 365 8.76 -16.44 -4.63
CA LYS A 365 9.26 -15.31 -5.42
C LYS A 365 10.58 -14.80 -4.83
N ASN A 366 10.65 -14.62 -3.51
CA ASN A 366 11.86 -14.13 -2.84
C ASN A 366 13.03 -15.12 -2.96
N LYS A 367 12.80 -16.44 -2.79
CA LYS A 367 13.85 -17.47 -2.94
C LYS A 367 14.49 -17.46 -4.34
N LYS A 368 13.69 -17.27 -5.41
CA LYS A 368 14.24 -17.18 -6.77
C LYS A 368 15.08 -15.93 -7.01
N TYR A 369 14.76 -14.81 -6.38
CA TYR A 369 15.62 -13.62 -6.47
C TYR A 369 16.96 -13.86 -5.79
N ILE A 370 16.97 -14.50 -4.61
CA ILE A 370 18.19 -14.84 -3.88
C ILE A 370 19.07 -15.79 -4.72
N ASN A 371 18.52 -16.88 -5.26
CA ASN A 371 19.32 -17.80 -6.09
C ASN A 371 19.81 -17.15 -7.39
N ARG A 372 19.05 -16.22 -8.00
CA ARG A 372 19.53 -15.45 -9.16
C ARG A 372 20.67 -14.49 -8.82
N THR A 373 20.74 -13.98 -7.60
CA THR A 373 21.86 -13.15 -7.12
C THR A 373 23.04 -13.97 -6.61
N CYS A 374 22.80 -15.20 -6.14
CA CYS A 374 23.80 -16.09 -5.55
C CYS A 374 24.39 -17.12 -6.54
N ASN A 375 23.82 -17.32 -7.72
CA ASN A 375 24.35 -18.21 -8.77
C ASN A 375 25.64 -17.69 -9.45
N ASN A 376 26.48 -16.96 -8.72
CA ASN A 376 27.89 -16.80 -9.10
C ASN A 376 28.82 -17.76 -8.36
N ASN A 377 28.35 -18.53 -7.37
CA ASN A 377 29.16 -19.54 -6.69
C ASN A 377 28.40 -20.88 -6.68
N GLU A 378 28.87 -21.82 -7.50
CA GLU A 378 28.42 -23.21 -7.51
C GLU A 378 28.97 -23.94 -6.27
N ASN A 379 28.08 -24.62 -5.54
CA ASN A 379 28.25 -25.94 -4.94
C ASN A 379 27.27 -26.10 -3.77
N ASP A 380 26.11 -26.72 -4.02
CA ASP A 380 25.39 -27.50 -3.01
C ASP A 380 24.33 -28.38 -3.70
N ASN A 381 24.60 -29.68 -3.78
CA ASN A 381 23.93 -30.61 -4.69
C ASN A 381 22.74 -31.39 -4.11
N ASN A 382 22.28 -31.11 -2.89
CA ASN A 382 21.21 -31.91 -2.27
C ASN A 382 19.85 -31.20 -2.06
N GLU A 383 19.74 -29.87 -2.24
CA GLU A 383 18.44 -29.17 -2.25
C GLU A 383 17.78 -29.11 -3.65
N ASN A 384 18.52 -29.47 -4.71
CA ASN A 384 18.11 -29.25 -6.10
C ASN A 384 16.98 -30.19 -6.61
N GLN A 385 16.72 -31.32 -5.96
CA GLN A 385 15.63 -32.23 -6.37
C GLN A 385 14.23 -31.75 -5.95
N ASN A 386 14.10 -31.08 -4.80
CA ASN A 386 12.83 -30.44 -4.40
C ASN A 386 12.62 -29.12 -5.14
N ILE A 387 13.70 -28.40 -5.45
CA ILE A 387 13.67 -27.14 -6.22
C ILE A 387 13.31 -27.39 -7.69
N SER A 388 13.71 -28.52 -8.29
CA SER A 388 13.37 -28.87 -9.68
C SER A 388 11.89 -29.26 -9.86
N LYS A 389 11.29 -29.97 -8.89
CA LYS A 389 9.82 -30.14 -8.85
C LYS A 389 9.08 -28.82 -8.65
N LEU A 390 9.61 -27.92 -7.81
CA LEU A 390 9.05 -26.58 -7.58
C LEU A 390 9.26 -25.60 -8.74
N SER A 391 10.32 -25.77 -9.54
CA SER A 391 10.62 -24.92 -10.70
C SER A 391 9.77 -25.30 -11.91
N TYR A 392 9.47 -26.59 -12.10
CA TYR A 392 8.55 -27.06 -13.13
C TYR A 392 7.12 -26.54 -12.88
N ILE A 393 6.68 -26.59 -11.62
CA ILE A 393 5.43 -25.95 -11.16
C ILE A 393 5.46 -24.43 -11.42
N TYR A 394 6.63 -23.78 -11.34
CA TYR A 394 6.79 -22.35 -11.55
C TYR A 394 6.69 -21.88 -13.01
N ASP A 395 7.10 -22.69 -13.97
CA ASP A 395 6.99 -22.31 -15.39
C ASP A 395 5.52 -22.36 -15.85
N GLU A 396 4.70 -23.27 -15.30
CA GLU A 396 3.23 -23.15 -15.36
C GLU A 396 2.71 -21.95 -14.54
N HIS A 397 3.37 -21.54 -13.45
CA HIS A 397 2.97 -20.36 -12.67
C HIS A 397 3.24 -18.99 -13.33
N GLN A 398 4.11 -18.91 -14.36
CA GLN A 398 4.20 -17.69 -15.18
C GLN A 398 2.94 -17.51 -16.05
N LEU A 399 2.29 -18.60 -16.46
CA LEU A 399 0.98 -18.57 -17.13
C LEU A 399 -0.15 -18.15 -16.18
N PHE A 400 0.00 -18.38 -14.87
CA PHE A 400 -0.93 -17.97 -13.79
C PHE A 400 -1.18 -16.46 -13.68
N ILE A 401 -0.22 -15.64 -14.11
CA ILE A 401 -0.31 -14.16 -14.05
C ILE A 401 -0.25 -13.55 -15.46
N ASN A 402 0.39 -14.21 -16.44
CA ASN A 402 0.54 -13.67 -17.80
C ASN A 402 -0.59 -14.04 -18.77
N ASN A 403 -1.48 -14.99 -18.45
CA ASN A 403 -2.74 -15.15 -19.19
C ASN A 403 -3.75 -14.02 -18.90
N GLN A 404 -3.25 -12.83 -18.57
CA GLN A 404 -3.92 -11.56 -18.78
C GLN A 404 -3.93 -11.24 -20.28
N ARG A 405 -4.65 -12.05 -21.07
CA ARG A 405 -5.41 -11.47 -22.17
C ARG A 405 -6.43 -10.56 -21.50
N THR A 406 -6.19 -9.26 -21.60
CA THR A 406 -7.18 -8.26 -22.05
C THR A 406 -8.64 -8.70 -22.03
N HIS A 407 -9.15 -9.15 -20.89
CA HIS A 407 -10.55 -8.95 -20.58
C HIS A 407 -10.59 -7.80 -19.59
N ASN A 408 -11.08 -6.68 -20.10
CA ASN A 408 -11.60 -5.55 -19.37
C ASN A 408 -12.76 -5.97 -18.44
N TYR A 409 -12.56 -6.94 -17.54
CA TYR A 409 -13.53 -7.28 -16.48
C TYR A 409 -13.80 -6.10 -15.54
N LEU A 410 -12.98 -5.05 -15.61
CA LEU A 410 -12.95 -3.94 -14.65
C LEU A 410 -13.67 -2.68 -15.12
N ASN A 411 -13.92 -2.50 -16.42
CA ASN A 411 -14.80 -1.42 -16.88
C ASN A 411 -16.29 -1.76 -16.65
N ASP A 412 -16.63 -3.07 -16.57
CA ASP A 412 -17.99 -3.58 -16.31
C ASP A 412 -18.19 -4.07 -14.86
N SER A 413 -17.52 -3.42 -13.91
CA SER A 413 -17.56 -3.81 -12.48
C SER A 413 -18.93 -3.65 -11.79
N THR A 414 -19.96 -3.17 -12.49
CA THR A 414 -21.32 -3.03 -11.95
C THR A 414 -22.29 -4.12 -12.41
N ASN A 415 -22.02 -4.85 -13.50
CA ASN A 415 -23.03 -5.72 -14.13
C ASN A 415 -22.58 -7.17 -14.44
N ASN A 416 -21.37 -7.59 -14.07
CA ASN A 416 -20.90 -8.95 -14.38
C ASN A 416 -21.30 -9.96 -13.28
N PRO A 417 -22.24 -10.91 -13.51
CA PRO A 417 -22.81 -11.77 -12.47
C PRO A 417 -21.77 -12.66 -11.77
N ASN A 418 -20.74 -13.11 -12.51
CA ASN A 418 -19.67 -13.95 -11.98
C ASN A 418 -18.82 -13.23 -10.92
N PHE A 419 -18.73 -11.91 -10.99
CA PHE A 419 -17.92 -11.13 -10.07
C PHE A 419 -18.54 -11.04 -8.66
N SER A 420 -19.86 -10.88 -8.60
CA SER A 420 -20.62 -10.92 -7.34
C SER A 420 -20.46 -12.28 -6.66
N HIS A 421 -20.49 -13.36 -7.46
CA HIS A 421 -20.33 -14.73 -6.99
C HIS A 421 -18.95 -14.98 -6.36
N TYR A 422 -17.86 -14.64 -7.06
CA TYR A 422 -16.50 -14.79 -6.51
C TYR A 422 -16.33 -14.05 -5.19
N LYS A 423 -16.84 -12.82 -5.11
CA LYS A 423 -16.79 -12.02 -3.89
C LYS A 423 -17.62 -12.62 -2.76
N GLN A 424 -18.83 -13.10 -3.06
CA GLN A 424 -19.72 -13.72 -2.08
C GLN A 424 -19.09 -14.95 -1.45
N ASN A 425 -18.34 -15.74 -2.22
CA ASN A 425 -17.72 -16.99 -1.78
C ASN A 425 -16.24 -16.85 -1.36
N ASN A 426 -15.71 -15.61 -1.36
CA ASN A 426 -14.31 -15.30 -1.09
C ASN A 426 -13.34 -16.11 -1.96
N ILE A 427 -13.65 -16.24 -3.25
CA ILE A 427 -12.82 -16.93 -4.23
C ILE A 427 -12.05 -15.85 -5.01
N ASN A 428 -10.76 -16.04 -5.18
CA ASN A 428 -9.90 -15.15 -5.94
C ASN A 428 -9.98 -15.55 -7.43
N PRO A 429 -10.50 -14.69 -8.32
CA PRO A 429 -10.67 -15.02 -9.73
C PRO A 429 -9.35 -15.21 -10.48
N HIS A 430 -8.21 -14.79 -9.91
CA HIS A 430 -6.88 -15.00 -10.50
C HIS A 430 -6.25 -16.34 -10.11
N PHE A 431 -6.92 -17.15 -9.31
CA PHE A 431 -6.40 -18.43 -8.87
C PHE A 431 -6.84 -19.55 -9.79
N ASN A 432 -5.86 -20.29 -10.35
CA ASN A 432 -6.17 -21.54 -11.05
C ASN A 432 -6.48 -22.63 -10.02
N GLN A 433 -7.77 -22.95 -9.90
CA GLN A 433 -8.29 -23.91 -8.93
C GLN A 433 -7.66 -25.30 -9.08
N ASN A 434 -7.37 -25.75 -10.30
CA ASN A 434 -6.78 -27.08 -10.54
C ASN A 434 -5.37 -27.19 -9.95
N ILE A 435 -4.53 -26.18 -10.17
CA ILE A 435 -3.15 -26.17 -9.65
C ILE A 435 -3.15 -26.04 -8.13
N ILE A 436 -4.01 -25.17 -7.59
CA ILE A 436 -4.18 -25.03 -6.14
C ILE A 436 -4.58 -26.36 -5.52
N ASN A 437 -5.59 -27.04 -6.07
CA ASN A 437 -6.07 -28.30 -5.53
C ASN A 437 -5.02 -29.42 -5.64
N LYS A 438 -4.18 -29.44 -6.68
CA LYS A 438 -3.01 -30.34 -6.76
C LYS A 438 -2.03 -30.12 -5.60
N ILE A 439 -1.75 -28.86 -5.26
CA ILE A 439 -0.87 -28.52 -4.13
C ILE A 439 -1.53 -28.92 -2.81
N LEU A 440 -2.81 -28.61 -2.63
CA LEU A 440 -3.56 -28.95 -1.42
C LEU A 440 -3.69 -30.47 -1.21
N HIS A 441 -3.72 -31.27 -2.28
CA HIS A 441 -3.71 -32.72 -2.19
C HIS A 441 -2.47 -33.27 -1.45
N SER A 442 -1.33 -32.58 -1.50
CA SER A 442 -0.11 -32.99 -0.76
C SER A 442 -0.27 -32.98 0.76
N TYR A 443 -1.30 -32.28 1.28
CA TYR A 443 -1.64 -32.28 2.69
C TYR A 443 -2.46 -33.49 3.11
N ASN A 444 -2.93 -34.33 2.18
CA ASN A 444 -3.79 -35.49 2.45
C ASN A 444 -4.97 -35.13 3.38
N ASN A 445 -5.62 -33.99 3.14
CA ASN A 445 -6.70 -33.45 3.98
C ASN A 445 -6.33 -33.21 5.46
N ASN A 446 -5.03 -33.15 5.81
CA ASN A 446 -4.58 -32.86 7.16
C ASN A 446 -4.62 -31.34 7.46
N TYR A 447 -5.72 -30.90 8.05
CA TYR A 447 -5.96 -29.50 8.39
C TYR A 447 -4.97 -28.96 9.42
N SER A 448 -4.58 -29.78 10.39
CA SER A 448 -3.62 -29.39 11.43
C SER A 448 -2.26 -29.04 10.83
N LYS A 449 -1.78 -29.89 9.91
CA LYS A 449 -0.53 -29.64 9.18
C LYS A 449 -0.63 -28.39 8.28
N PHE A 450 -1.72 -28.25 7.53
CA PHE A 450 -1.96 -27.07 6.69
C PHE A 450 -2.00 -25.77 7.51
N LYS A 451 -2.75 -25.76 8.61
CA LYS A 451 -2.84 -24.62 9.55
C LYS A 451 -1.48 -24.30 10.17
N TYR A 452 -0.70 -25.31 10.55
CA TYR A 452 0.65 -25.11 11.07
C TYR A 452 1.55 -24.44 10.02
N ASP A 453 1.61 -24.97 8.80
CA ASP A 453 2.42 -24.40 7.72
C ASP A 453 2.00 -22.96 7.39
N LEU A 454 0.69 -22.70 7.33
CA LEU A 454 0.15 -21.35 7.17
C LEU A 454 0.66 -20.39 8.25
N SER A 455 0.64 -20.83 9.52
CA SER A 455 1.14 -20.00 10.63
C SER A 455 2.63 -19.69 10.50
N GLN A 456 3.45 -20.66 10.06
CA GLN A 456 4.88 -20.45 9.81
C GLN A 456 5.11 -19.50 8.65
N LEU A 457 4.37 -19.63 7.55
CA LEU A 457 4.45 -18.73 6.39
C LEU A 457 4.18 -17.27 6.79
N ILE A 458 3.12 -17.05 7.57
CA ILE A 458 2.76 -15.72 8.05
C ILE A 458 3.87 -15.17 8.95
N TYR A 459 4.30 -15.94 9.96
CA TYR A 459 5.34 -15.51 10.89
C TYR A 459 6.64 -15.17 10.17
N ASN A 460 7.15 -16.09 9.34
CA ASN A 460 8.41 -15.94 8.61
C ASN A 460 8.40 -14.72 7.68
N HIS A 461 7.25 -14.39 7.09
CA HIS A 461 7.13 -13.23 6.21
C HIS A 461 7.38 -11.90 6.93
N PHE A 462 7.03 -11.79 8.22
CA PHE A 462 7.14 -10.55 9.00
C PHE A 462 8.30 -10.52 10.01
N ILE A 463 9.15 -11.55 10.06
CA ILE A 463 10.31 -11.59 10.99
C ILE A 463 11.16 -10.32 10.86
N THR A 464 11.62 -10.00 9.65
CA THR A 464 12.46 -8.84 9.39
C THR A 464 11.75 -7.54 9.76
N THR A 465 10.46 -7.41 9.41
CA THR A 465 9.64 -6.26 9.80
C THR A 465 9.58 -6.11 11.31
N LYS A 466 9.42 -7.20 12.06
CA LYS A 466 9.35 -7.18 13.53
C LYS A 466 10.68 -6.76 14.17
N ILE A 467 11.81 -7.22 13.63
CA ILE A 467 13.15 -6.83 14.10
C ILE A 467 13.31 -5.31 13.97
N TYR A 468 13.06 -4.75 12.79
CA TYR A 468 13.17 -3.30 12.58
C TYR A 468 12.12 -2.49 13.33
N TYR A 469 10.91 -3.04 13.51
CA TYR A 469 9.89 -2.38 14.33
C TYR A 469 10.40 -2.19 15.77
N ASN A 470 10.98 -3.24 16.34
CA ASN A 470 11.53 -3.20 17.69
C ASN A 470 12.72 -2.23 17.81
N SER A 471 13.56 -2.11 16.78
CA SER A 471 14.67 -1.14 16.82
C SER A 471 14.21 0.32 16.88
N PHE A 472 12.97 0.63 16.49
CA PHE A 472 12.41 1.98 16.61
C PHE A 472 11.80 2.29 17.99
N ASN A 473 11.68 1.33 18.90
CA ASN A 473 11.05 1.57 20.20
C ASN A 473 11.83 2.57 21.07
N THR A 474 13.15 2.65 20.92
CA THR A 474 13.98 3.63 21.62
C THR A 474 14.21 4.92 20.82
N ARG A 475 13.62 5.05 19.62
CA ARG A 475 13.96 6.10 18.63
C ARG A 475 12.73 6.88 18.17
N HIS A 476 11.92 7.33 19.12
CA HIS A 476 10.73 8.13 18.82
C HIS A 476 11.07 9.45 18.09
N ASP A 477 12.20 10.06 18.42
CA ASP A 477 12.67 11.31 17.79
C ASP A 477 12.94 11.17 16.30
N LEU A 478 13.46 10.01 15.86
CA LEU A 478 13.66 9.71 14.45
C LEU A 478 12.32 9.66 13.71
N ILE A 479 11.30 9.02 14.29
CA ILE A 479 9.96 8.94 13.68
C ILE A 479 9.32 10.33 13.59
N HIS A 480 9.47 11.15 14.62
CA HIS A 480 9.02 12.54 14.60
C HIS A 480 9.72 13.36 13.51
N SER A 481 11.04 13.21 13.38
CA SER A 481 11.85 13.87 12.35
C SER A 481 11.44 13.45 10.94
N ILE A 482 11.15 12.16 10.73
CA ILE A 482 10.62 11.63 9.47
C ILE A 482 9.29 12.30 9.13
N LEU A 483 8.34 12.38 10.07
CA LEU A 483 7.04 13.04 9.84
C LEU A 483 7.18 14.53 9.55
N GLN A 484 8.04 15.25 10.27
CA GLN A 484 8.33 16.66 10.04
C GLN A 484 8.93 16.91 8.65
N ASN A 485 9.89 16.08 8.23
CA ASN A 485 10.44 16.16 6.87
C ASN A 485 9.43 15.77 5.80
N GLY A 486 8.52 14.84 6.09
CA GLY A 486 7.38 14.52 5.23
C GLY A 486 6.51 15.74 4.96
N LYS A 487 6.14 16.49 6.02
CA LYS A 487 5.42 17.76 5.89
C LYS A 487 6.16 18.74 4.97
N LYS A 488 7.47 18.95 5.20
CA LYS A 488 8.32 19.85 4.38
C LYS A 488 8.35 19.42 2.90
N CYS A 489 8.57 18.13 2.62
CA CYS A 489 8.65 17.61 1.26
C CYS A 489 7.34 17.78 0.48
N VAL A 490 6.22 17.48 1.14
CA VAL A 490 4.89 17.58 0.54
C VAL A 490 4.50 19.03 0.31
N HIS A 491 4.84 19.94 1.23
CA HIS A 491 4.65 21.37 1.06
C HIS A 491 5.43 21.90 -0.16
N ARG A 492 6.71 21.53 -0.31
CA ARG A 492 7.52 21.88 -1.50
C ARG A 492 6.91 21.35 -2.79
N ARG A 493 6.47 20.08 -2.80
CA ARG A 493 5.81 19.47 -3.96
C ARG A 493 4.51 20.19 -4.33
N ALA A 494 3.68 20.54 -3.34
CA ALA A 494 2.47 21.32 -3.56
C ALA A 494 2.81 22.71 -4.15
N SER A 495 3.78 23.42 -3.57
CA SER A 495 4.25 24.71 -4.10
C SER A 495 4.66 24.59 -5.57
N GLN A 496 5.48 23.60 -5.91
CA GLN A 496 5.93 23.37 -7.30
C GLN A 496 4.78 23.02 -8.24
N MET A 497 3.82 22.20 -7.81
CA MET A 497 2.67 21.81 -8.63
C MET A 497 1.72 22.98 -8.92
N TYR A 498 1.59 23.93 -7.98
CA TYR A 498 0.65 25.05 -8.08
C TYR A 498 1.28 26.39 -8.49
N LYS A 499 2.62 26.49 -8.53
CA LYS A 499 3.37 27.67 -9.02
C LYS A 499 3.12 28.05 -10.48
N VAL A 500 2.54 27.17 -11.32
CA VAL A 500 2.54 27.35 -12.78
C VAL A 500 1.17 27.63 -13.40
N LYS A 501 0.04 27.71 -12.67
CA LYS A 501 -1.26 28.00 -13.30
C LYS A 501 -2.22 28.82 -12.43
N HIS A 502 -2.16 30.15 -12.55
CA HIS A 502 -3.29 31.02 -12.20
C HIS A 502 -4.37 30.98 -13.30
N LYS A 503 -4.95 29.80 -13.57
CA LYS A 503 -6.05 29.68 -14.55
C LYS A 503 -7.41 29.32 -13.95
N ASP A 504 -7.47 28.70 -12.76
CA ASP A 504 -8.75 28.29 -12.15
C ASP A 504 -8.87 28.68 -10.68
N ILE A 505 -10.06 29.11 -10.25
CA ILE A 505 -10.39 29.65 -8.91
C ILE A 505 -9.99 28.70 -7.77
N ILE A 506 -10.10 27.38 -7.92
CA ILE A 506 -9.66 26.43 -6.87
C ILE A 506 -8.14 26.41 -6.77
N THR A 507 -7.42 26.51 -7.89
CA THR A 507 -5.95 26.63 -7.86
C THR A 507 -5.58 27.98 -7.27
N TYR A 508 -6.29 29.04 -7.62
CA TYR A 508 -6.16 30.35 -6.98
C TYR A 508 -6.40 30.25 -5.48
N TYR A 509 -7.52 29.71 -4.99
CA TYR A 509 -7.78 29.55 -3.56
C TYR A 509 -6.79 28.62 -2.88
N ILE A 510 -6.36 27.52 -3.49
CA ILE A 510 -5.32 26.66 -2.91
C ILE A 510 -4.00 27.43 -2.80
N THR A 511 -3.60 28.20 -3.82
CA THR A 511 -2.38 29.02 -3.82
C THR A 511 -2.49 30.26 -2.92
N TYR A 512 -3.68 30.86 -2.82
CA TYR A 512 -3.97 32.09 -2.08
C TYR A 512 -4.23 31.79 -0.59
N PHE A 513 -4.92 30.70 -0.25
CA PHE A 513 -4.93 30.17 1.13
C PHE A 513 -3.54 29.72 1.57
N TYR A 514 -2.73 29.18 0.65
CA TYR A 514 -1.34 28.85 0.94
C TYR A 514 -0.52 30.11 1.24
N PHE A 515 -0.77 31.21 0.52
CA PHE A 515 -0.14 32.52 0.76
C PHE A 515 -0.62 33.22 2.03
N PHE A 516 -1.88 33.03 2.45
CA PHE A 516 -2.45 33.64 3.65
C PHE A 516 -2.15 32.90 4.96
N LEU A 517 -1.65 31.65 4.89
CA LEU A 517 -1.38 30.78 6.06
C LEU A 517 0.11 30.52 6.31
N THR A 518 0.99 30.93 5.40
CA THR A 518 2.44 31.11 5.61
C THR A 518 2.70 32.51 6.10
#